data_AF-A0A9D4WRE1-F1
#
_entry.id   AF-A0A9D4WRE1-F1
#
_cell.length_a   1.000
_cell.length_b   1.000
_cell.length_c   1.000
_cell.angle_alpha   90.00
_cell.angle_beta   90.00
_cell.angle_gamma   90.00
#
_symmetry.space_group_name_H-M   'P 1'
#
loop_
_entity.id
_entity.type
_entity.pdbx_description
1 polymer ?
#
loop_
_entity_poly.entity_id
_entity_poly.type
_entity_poly.pdbx_seq_one_letter_code
_entity_poly.pdbx_strand_id
1 'polypeptide(L)'
;METLPLEICMKIFCFLDHHHLAVSQQVSRKWKLMASDNALWANLFKERWGEDRAAFYAPNGSKSWKEVYEVQDRCDRVGLGLKIIREGSDYYLVHQGEVQRYLGSRKVPRQVTDHTFSSETDLTEESSRAEERSCRGILDKILFFIGDLEAASVDAKRSRVI
;
A
#
# COMPACT_ATOMS: atom_id res chain seq x y z
N MET A 1 7.41 -21.39 -17.37
CA MET A 1 8.52 -20.41 -17.43
C MET A 1 9.85 -20.94 -16.88
N GLU A 2 9.94 -22.17 -16.36
CA GLU A 2 11.20 -22.69 -15.84
C GLU A 2 12.22 -23.04 -16.95
N THR A 3 11.71 -23.39 -18.13
CA THR A 3 12.49 -23.77 -19.32
C THR A 3 12.85 -22.61 -20.25
N LEU A 4 12.30 -21.41 -20.01
CA LEU A 4 12.55 -20.25 -20.87
C LEU A 4 13.88 -19.59 -20.49
N PRO A 5 14.72 -19.21 -21.48
CA PRO A 5 15.94 -18.43 -21.22
C PRO A 5 15.63 -17.12 -20.50
N LEU A 6 16.54 -16.69 -19.63
CA LEU A 6 16.37 -15.50 -18.80
C LEU A 6 16.10 -14.25 -19.64
N GLU A 7 16.79 -14.08 -20.76
CA GLU A 7 16.62 -12.91 -21.64
C GLU A 7 15.20 -12.82 -22.21
N ILE A 8 14.59 -13.95 -22.55
CA ILE A 8 13.23 -13.98 -23.09
C ILE A 8 12.23 -13.63 -21.99
N CYS A 9 12.41 -14.15 -20.78
CA CYS A 9 11.59 -13.75 -19.63
C CYS A 9 11.71 -12.25 -19.38
N MET A 10 12.91 -11.69 -19.36
CA MET A 10 13.11 -10.25 -19.14
C MET A 10 12.44 -9.41 -20.24
N LYS A 11 12.53 -9.82 -21.52
CA LYS A 11 11.80 -9.16 -22.61
C LYS A 11 10.30 -9.18 -22.42
N ILE A 12 9.72 -10.28 -21.93
CA ILE A 12 8.29 -10.36 -21.63
C ILE A 12 7.94 -9.36 -20.52
N PHE A 13 8.78 -9.26 -19.48
CA PHE A 13 8.54 -8.38 -18.34
C PHE A 13 8.62 -6.89 -18.72
N CYS A 14 9.39 -6.53 -19.75
CA CYS A 14 9.39 -5.17 -20.30
C CYS A 14 8.01 -4.72 -20.85
N PHE A 15 7.12 -5.66 -21.18
CA PHE A 15 5.77 -5.34 -21.68
C PHE A 15 4.71 -5.28 -20.57
N LEU A 16 5.09 -5.53 -19.31
CA LEU A 16 4.17 -5.51 -18.18
C LEU A 16 4.10 -4.11 -17.56
N ASP A 17 2.89 -3.66 -17.22
CA ASP A 17 2.74 -2.47 -16.39
C ASP A 17 3.14 -2.73 -14.93
N HIS A 18 3.18 -1.65 -14.14
CA HIS A 18 3.55 -1.70 -12.73
C HIS A 18 2.67 -2.66 -11.90
N HIS A 19 1.37 -2.77 -12.22
CA HIS A 19 0.45 -3.64 -11.49
C HIS A 19 0.76 -5.11 -11.77
N HIS A 20 0.90 -5.47 -13.05
CA HIS A 20 1.24 -6.82 -13.46
C HIS A 20 2.64 -7.23 -12.98
N LEU A 21 3.62 -6.31 -12.98
CA LEU A 21 4.93 -6.55 -12.36
C LEU A 21 4.80 -6.83 -10.85
N ALA A 22 4.03 -6.04 -10.11
CA ALA A 22 3.84 -6.26 -8.68
C ALA A 22 3.20 -7.64 -8.38
N VAL A 23 2.19 -8.04 -9.16
CA VAL A 23 1.55 -9.37 -9.04
C VAL A 23 2.52 -10.48 -9.41
N SER A 24 3.32 -10.30 -10.46
CA SER A 24 4.29 -11.30 -10.94
C SER A 24 5.33 -11.67 -9.87
N GLN A 25 5.70 -10.74 -8.98
CA GLN A 25 6.63 -10.98 -7.87
C GLN A 25 6.11 -12.00 -6.85
N GLN A 26 4.79 -12.24 -6.81
CA GLN A 26 4.16 -13.19 -5.89
C GLN A 26 4.12 -14.63 -6.42
N VAL A 27 4.47 -14.85 -7.69
CA VAL A 27 4.33 -16.15 -8.36
C VAL A 27 5.44 -17.14 -7.93
N SER A 28 6.70 -16.71 -7.94
CA SER A 28 7.84 -17.54 -7.55
C SER A 28 9.07 -16.69 -7.19
N ARG A 29 10.09 -17.29 -6.57
CA ARG A 29 11.36 -16.58 -6.27
C ARG A 29 12.05 -16.07 -7.54
N LYS A 30 12.03 -16.86 -8.62
CA LYS A 30 12.61 -16.48 -9.92
C LYS A 30 11.88 -15.26 -10.50
N TRP A 31 10.55 -15.27 -10.44
CA TRP A 31 9.75 -14.13 -10.91
C TRP A 31 9.93 -12.89 -10.06
N LYS A 32 10.03 -13.06 -8.73
CA LYS A 32 10.36 -11.96 -7.82
C LYS A 32 11.67 -11.29 -8.20
N LEU A 33 12.70 -12.07 -8.50
CA LEU A 33 13.99 -11.53 -8.93
C LEU A 33 13.85 -10.73 -10.24
N MET A 34 13.20 -11.31 -11.26
CA MET A 34 13.06 -10.67 -12.58
C MET A 34 12.17 -9.41 -12.53
N ALA A 35 11.01 -9.46 -11.87
CA ALA A 35 10.13 -8.29 -11.75
C ALA A 35 10.59 -7.24 -10.75
N SER A 36 11.66 -7.48 -10.00
CA SER A 36 12.29 -6.46 -9.17
C SER A 36 13.51 -5.83 -9.84
N ASP A 37 13.78 -6.16 -11.10
CA ASP A 37 14.92 -5.62 -11.84
C ASP A 37 14.85 -4.10 -11.98
N ASN A 38 15.94 -3.44 -11.61
CA ASN A 38 15.96 -1.98 -11.51
C ASN A 38 15.82 -1.29 -12.88
N ALA A 39 16.33 -1.91 -13.97
CA ALA A 39 16.23 -1.33 -15.30
C ALA A 39 14.78 -1.38 -15.82
N LEU A 40 14.03 -2.43 -15.50
CA LEU A 40 12.59 -2.50 -15.81
C LEU A 40 11.83 -1.33 -15.17
N TRP A 41 12.01 -1.11 -13.86
CA TRP A 41 11.33 -0.03 -13.16
C TRP A 41 11.79 1.37 -13.62
N ALA A 42 13.07 1.53 -13.98
CA ALA A 42 13.58 2.76 -14.57
C ALA A 42 12.91 3.08 -15.92
N ASN A 43 12.81 2.07 -16.79
CA ASN A 43 12.16 2.22 -18.09
C ASN A 43 10.68 2.55 -17.93
N LEU A 44 9.97 1.84 -17.05
CA LEU A 44 8.56 2.17 -16.74
C LEU A 44 8.39 3.59 -16.20
N PHE A 45 9.32 4.06 -15.37
CA PHE A 45 9.29 5.43 -14.89
C PHE A 45 9.45 6.43 -16.05
N LYS A 46 10.42 6.19 -16.93
CA LYS A 46 10.67 7.03 -18.11
C LYS A 46 9.47 7.06 -19.06
N GLU A 47 8.85 5.92 -19.31
CA GLU A 47 7.66 5.81 -20.18
C GLU A 47 6.48 6.60 -19.62
N ARG A 48 6.29 6.60 -18.28
CA ARG A 48 5.15 7.25 -17.65
C ARG A 48 5.36 8.75 -17.37
N TRP A 49 6.55 9.15 -16.93
CA TRP A 49 6.83 10.52 -16.47
C TRP A 49 7.85 11.28 -17.32
N GLY A 50 8.47 10.63 -18.30
CA GLY A 50 9.49 11.22 -19.17
C GLY A 50 10.91 11.11 -18.62
N GLU A 51 11.87 11.29 -19.52
CA GLU A 51 13.29 11.13 -19.22
C GLU A 51 13.83 12.22 -18.29
N ASP A 52 13.37 13.47 -18.44
CA ASP A 52 13.81 14.58 -17.58
C ASP A 52 13.44 14.34 -16.11
N ARG A 53 12.22 13.85 -15.87
CA ARG A 53 11.79 13.48 -14.51
C ARG A 53 12.57 12.28 -14.00
N ALA A 54 12.84 11.29 -14.85
CA ALA A 54 13.68 10.15 -14.46
C ALA A 54 15.08 10.62 -14.03
N ALA A 55 15.70 11.56 -14.75
CA ALA A 55 16.99 12.11 -14.38
C ALA A 55 16.94 12.81 -13.00
N PHE A 56 15.87 13.56 -12.73
CA PHE A 56 15.68 14.24 -11.45
C PHE A 56 15.45 13.28 -10.27
N TYR A 57 14.61 12.25 -10.48
CA TYR A 57 14.24 11.28 -9.45
C TYR A 57 15.15 10.05 -9.39
N ALA A 58 16.26 10.07 -10.12
CA ALA A 58 17.19 8.95 -10.16
C ALA A 58 17.58 8.53 -8.73
N PRO A 59 17.42 7.24 -8.38
CA PRO A 59 17.66 6.78 -7.02
C PRO A 59 19.14 6.97 -6.65
N ASN A 60 19.38 7.61 -5.51
CA ASN A 60 20.71 7.75 -4.91
C ASN A 60 20.87 6.72 -3.78
N GLY A 61 22.05 6.09 -3.70
CA GLY A 61 22.37 5.15 -2.63
C GLY A 61 21.65 3.81 -2.75
N SER A 62 20.94 3.39 -1.70
CA SER A 62 20.30 2.05 -1.62
C SER A 62 18.87 1.98 -2.18
N LYS A 63 18.28 3.12 -2.58
CA LYS A 63 16.91 3.14 -3.11
C LYS A 63 16.83 2.43 -4.46
N SER A 64 15.78 1.67 -4.68
CA SER A 64 15.50 1.04 -5.98
C SER A 64 14.63 1.94 -6.86
N TRP A 65 14.68 1.75 -8.17
CA TRP A 65 13.75 2.41 -9.10
C TRP A 65 12.29 2.02 -8.82
N LYS A 66 12.06 0.82 -8.29
CA LYS A 66 10.75 0.38 -7.82
C LYS A 66 10.23 1.29 -6.70
N GLU A 67 11.04 1.56 -5.68
CA GLU A 67 10.65 2.46 -4.58
C GLU A 67 10.35 3.87 -5.08
N VAL A 68 11.21 4.41 -5.96
CA VAL A 68 10.99 5.72 -6.59
C VAL A 68 9.67 5.76 -7.36
N TYR A 69 9.39 4.72 -8.15
CA TYR A 69 8.13 4.58 -8.89
C TYR A 69 6.93 4.58 -7.95
N GLU A 70 6.96 3.77 -6.89
CA GLU A 70 5.85 3.68 -5.93
C GLU A 70 5.59 5.00 -5.20
N VAL A 71 6.65 5.71 -4.80
CA VAL A 71 6.52 7.03 -4.17
C VAL A 71 5.89 8.03 -5.14
N GLN A 72 6.36 8.09 -6.38
CA GLN A 72 5.80 9.01 -7.38
C GLN A 72 4.36 8.65 -7.77
N ASP A 73 4.04 7.35 -7.90
CA ASP A 73 2.66 6.89 -8.14
C ASP A 73 1.71 7.31 -7.01
N ARG A 74 2.15 7.18 -5.75
CA ARG A 74 1.39 7.67 -4.60
C ARG A 74 1.24 9.19 -4.61
N CYS A 75 2.28 9.93 -4.97
CA CYS A 75 2.18 11.39 -5.14
C CYS A 75 1.12 11.77 -6.18
N ASP A 76 1.07 11.10 -7.33
CA ASP A 76 0.10 11.40 -8.38
C ASP A 76 -1.33 11.04 -7.97
N ARG A 77 -1.51 9.91 -7.26
CA ARG A 77 -2.84 9.43 -6.84
C ARG A 77 -3.41 10.18 -5.64
N VAL A 78 -2.56 10.50 -4.67
CA VAL A 78 -2.98 10.97 -3.34
C VAL A 78 -2.58 12.44 -3.12
N GLY A 79 -1.55 12.93 -3.81
CA GLY A 79 -1.01 14.28 -3.65
C GLY A 79 0.16 14.34 -2.65
N LEU A 80 0.67 15.56 -2.43
CA LEU A 80 1.90 15.80 -1.67
C LEU A 80 1.67 15.98 -0.15
N GLY A 81 0.43 16.22 0.28
CA GLY A 81 0.10 16.47 1.68
C GLY A 81 0.16 15.23 2.57
N LEU A 82 0.09 15.43 3.89
CA LEU A 82 -0.03 14.35 4.86
C LEU A 82 -1.45 13.78 4.81
N LYS A 83 -1.59 12.49 4.54
CA LYS A 83 -2.87 11.83 4.29
C LYS A 83 -2.93 10.42 4.85
N ILE A 84 -4.13 9.99 5.21
CA ILE A 84 -4.40 8.59 5.54
C ILE A 84 -4.93 7.92 4.28
N ILE A 85 -4.21 6.92 3.79
CA ILE A 85 -4.59 6.21 2.57
C ILE A 85 -4.92 4.76 2.87
N ARG A 86 -5.85 4.21 2.08
CA ARG A 86 -6.21 2.80 2.09
C ARG A 86 -5.65 2.12 0.85
N GLU A 87 -4.80 1.12 1.04
CA GLU A 87 -4.32 0.23 -0.03
C GLU A 87 -4.75 -1.20 0.30
N GLY A 88 -5.70 -1.75 -0.47
CA GLY A 88 -6.32 -3.04 -0.13
C GLY A 88 -7.12 -2.99 1.18
N SER A 89 -6.76 -3.81 2.16
CA SER A 89 -7.35 -3.79 3.52
C SER A 89 -6.54 -2.97 4.52
N ASP A 90 -5.38 -2.48 4.10
CA ASP A 90 -4.38 -1.85 4.95
C ASP A 90 -4.44 -0.32 4.87
N TYR A 91 -4.13 0.32 6.00
CA TYR A 91 -4.15 1.77 6.17
C TYR A 91 -2.76 2.28 6.49
N TYR A 92 -2.40 3.40 5.84
CA TYR A 92 -1.09 4.01 5.94
C TYR A 92 -1.20 5.52 6.12
N LEU A 93 -0.31 6.08 6.94
CA LEU A 93 -0.05 7.51 6.95
C LEU A 93 1.03 7.80 5.91
N VAL A 94 0.71 8.63 4.92
CA VAL A 94 1.59 8.97 3.80
C VAL A 94 1.82 10.47 3.74
N HIS A 95 3.05 10.87 3.45
CA HIS A 95 3.43 12.27 3.20
C HIS A 95 4.38 12.31 2.01
N GLN A 96 4.08 13.14 1.01
CA GLN A 96 4.89 13.26 -0.22
C GLN A 96 5.18 11.89 -0.88
N GLY A 97 4.16 11.01 -0.90
CA GLY A 97 4.28 9.67 -1.48
C GLY A 97 5.05 8.65 -0.63
N GLU A 98 5.73 9.07 0.44
CA GLU A 98 6.44 8.18 1.37
C GLU A 98 5.53 7.70 2.50
N VAL A 99 5.60 6.41 2.80
CA VAL A 99 4.89 5.79 3.92
C VAL A 99 5.58 6.14 5.23
N GLN A 100 4.93 6.95 6.04
CA GLN A 100 5.44 7.39 7.35
C GLN A 100 5.13 6.36 8.44
N ARG A 101 3.93 5.74 8.39
CA ARG A 101 3.50 4.77 9.39
C ARG A 101 2.44 3.82 8.84
N TYR A 102 2.56 2.54 9.18
CA TYR A 102 1.47 1.57 9.05
C TYR A 102 0.47 1.74 10.21
N LEU A 103 -0.81 1.95 9.88
CA LEU A 103 -1.86 2.21 10.85
C LEU A 103 -2.68 0.97 11.20
N GLY A 104 -2.59 -0.10 10.40
CA GLY A 104 -3.27 -1.36 10.65
C GLY A 104 -4.07 -1.86 9.46
N SER A 105 -4.65 -3.05 9.61
CA SER A 105 -5.52 -3.68 8.62
C SER A 105 -6.95 -3.76 9.17
N ARG A 106 -7.93 -3.40 8.35
CA ARG A 106 -9.32 -3.64 8.71
C ARG A 106 -9.62 -5.12 8.52
N LYS A 107 -9.76 -5.84 9.64
CA LYS A 107 -10.34 -7.19 9.62
C LYS A 107 -11.80 -7.05 9.21
N VAL A 108 -12.17 -7.62 8.07
CA VAL A 108 -13.59 -7.82 7.74
C VAL A 108 -14.15 -8.71 8.86
N PRO A 109 -15.17 -8.26 9.62
CA PRO A 109 -15.82 -9.16 10.56
C PRO A 109 -16.38 -10.32 9.73
N ARG A 110 -15.83 -11.52 9.94
CA ARG A 110 -16.50 -12.75 9.53
C ARG A 110 -17.91 -12.63 10.12
N GLN A 111 -18.95 -12.67 9.29
CA GLN A 111 -20.34 -12.61 9.76
C GLN A 111 -20.47 -13.54 10.96
N VAL A 112 -20.61 -12.97 12.14
CA VAL A 112 -20.94 -13.70 13.35
C VAL A 112 -22.43 -13.90 13.25
N THR A 113 -22.84 -15.13 12.92
CA THR A 113 -24.16 -15.61 13.26
C THR A 113 -24.31 -15.48 14.77
N ASP A 114 -25.19 -14.56 15.16
CA ASP A 114 -26.07 -14.57 16.32
C ASP A 114 -25.48 -14.82 17.72
N HIS A 115 -25.71 -13.81 18.55
CA HIS A 115 -26.13 -13.86 19.95
C HIS A 115 -25.37 -14.80 20.89
N THR A 116 -24.65 -14.21 21.86
CA THR A 116 -24.87 -14.49 23.29
C THR A 116 -24.31 -13.32 24.12
N PHE A 117 -25.22 -12.53 24.70
CA PHE A 117 -24.95 -11.83 25.95
C PHE A 117 -24.79 -12.89 27.03
N SER A 118 -23.67 -12.89 27.78
CA SER A 118 -23.66 -13.37 29.16
C SER A 118 -22.52 -12.72 29.93
N SER A 119 -22.91 -12.14 31.05
CA SER A 119 -22.10 -11.59 32.12
C SER A 119 -21.44 -12.71 32.93
N GLU A 120 -20.31 -12.38 33.56
CA GLU A 120 -19.91 -12.68 34.95
C GLU A 120 -18.42 -13.04 35.12
N THR A 121 -17.74 -12.11 35.79
CA THR A 121 -16.69 -12.24 36.80
C THR A 121 -15.76 -13.47 36.78
N ASP A 122 -14.46 -13.19 36.62
CA ASP A 122 -13.48 -13.68 37.58
C ASP A 122 -12.39 -12.64 37.82
N LEU A 123 -12.19 -12.32 39.09
CA LEU A 123 -11.28 -11.31 39.61
C LEU A 123 -9.90 -11.93 39.83
N THR A 124 -8.87 -11.47 39.12
CA THR A 124 -7.51 -11.40 39.69
C THR A 124 -6.61 -10.42 38.92
N GLU A 125 -6.12 -9.42 39.65
CA GLU A 125 -4.89 -8.64 39.47
C GLU A 125 -4.36 -8.38 38.05
N GLU A 126 -4.63 -7.18 37.51
CA GLU A 126 -3.59 -6.26 36.95
C GLU A 126 -4.26 -4.97 36.45
N SER A 127 -4.41 -4.00 37.37
CA SER A 127 -5.08 -2.71 37.20
C SER A 127 -4.28 -1.68 36.37
N SER A 128 -3.55 -2.09 35.32
CA SER A 128 -2.79 -1.14 34.49
C SER A 128 -2.67 -1.49 33.00
N ARG A 129 -3.29 -2.58 32.52
CA ARG A 129 -3.21 -3.00 31.10
C ARG A 129 -4.53 -3.00 30.32
N ALA A 130 -5.66 -2.77 31.01
CA ALA A 130 -6.99 -2.84 30.39
C ALA A 130 -7.36 -1.58 29.59
N GLU A 131 -6.88 -0.40 29.99
CA GLU A 131 -7.20 0.87 29.31
C GLU A 131 -6.53 1.01 27.93
N GLU A 132 -5.31 0.48 27.76
CA GLU A 132 -4.58 0.55 26.48
C GLU A 132 -5.21 -0.32 25.37
N ARG A 133 -5.85 -1.45 25.73
CA ARG A 133 -6.56 -2.30 24.76
C ARG A 133 -7.89 -1.69 24.31
N SER A 134 -8.60 -1.01 25.21
CA SER A 134 -9.87 -0.35 24.90
C SER A 134 -9.66 0.87 23.98
N CYS A 135 -8.64 1.69 24.28
CA CYS A 135 -8.31 2.88 23.49
C CYS A 135 -7.76 2.54 22.11
N ARG A 136 -6.94 1.48 21.97
CA ARG A 136 -6.51 1.01 20.63
C ARG A 136 -7.71 0.61 19.77
N GLY A 137 -8.69 -0.09 20.33
CA GLY A 137 -9.88 -0.50 19.57
C GLY A 137 -10.71 0.66 19.04
N ILE A 138 -10.85 1.75 19.79
CA ILE A 138 -11.59 2.95 19.34
C ILE A 138 -10.73 3.80 18.41
N LEU A 139 -9.44 3.98 18.73
CA LEU A 139 -8.50 4.72 17.89
C LEU A 139 -8.38 4.09 16.50
N ASP A 140 -8.24 2.76 16.41
CA ASP A 140 -8.19 2.03 15.14
C ASP A 140 -9.47 2.25 14.33
N LYS A 141 -10.65 2.20 14.99
CA LYS A 141 -11.94 2.50 14.34
C LYS A 141 -11.99 3.94 13.80
N ILE A 142 -11.51 4.92 14.57
CA ILE A 142 -11.46 6.33 14.13
C ILE A 142 -10.51 6.48 12.94
N LEU A 143 -9.32 5.89 13.00
CA LEU A 143 -8.34 5.94 11.91
C LEU A 143 -8.88 5.30 10.63
N PHE A 144 -9.52 4.14 10.74
CA PHE A 144 -10.17 3.48 9.60
C PHE A 144 -11.33 4.29 9.06
N PHE A 145 -12.14 4.91 9.94
CA PHE A 145 -13.24 5.77 9.52
C PHE A 145 -12.74 7.01 8.77
N ILE A 146 -11.67 7.65 9.25
CA ILE A 146 -11.05 8.79 8.57
C ILE A 146 -10.50 8.36 7.20
N GLY A 147 -9.83 7.21 7.12
CA GLY A 147 -9.33 6.67 5.85
C GLY A 147 -10.46 6.36 4.85
N ASP A 148 -11.54 5.72 5.32
CA ASP A 148 -12.73 5.45 4.50
C ASP A 148 -13.39 6.75 4.02
N LEU A 149 -13.52 7.74 4.91
CA LEU A 149 -14.09 9.05 4.59
C LEU A 149 -13.23 9.80 3.56
N GLU A 150 -11.90 9.77 3.72
CA GLU A 150 -10.99 10.41 2.78
C GLU A 150 -11.12 9.78 1.39
N ALA A 151 -11.14 8.44 1.30
CA ALA A 151 -11.35 7.71 0.04
C ALA A 151 -12.68 8.07 -0.62
N ALA A 152 -13.80 8.05 0.12
CA ALA A 152 -15.12 8.41 -0.40
C ALA A 152 -15.20 9.88 -0.85
N SER A 153 -14.47 10.79 -0.17
CA SER A 153 -14.48 12.22 -0.49
C SER A 153 -13.80 12.55 -1.84
N VAL A 154 -12.85 11.73 -2.29
CA VAL A 154 -12.17 11.93 -3.59
C VAL A 154 -13.18 11.78 -4.73
N ASP A 155 -14.03 10.76 -4.68
CA ASP A 155 -15.07 10.52 -5.69
C ASP A 155 -16.13 11.62 -5.69
N ALA A 156 -16.52 12.10 -4.50
CA ALA A 156 -17.49 13.18 -4.35
C ALA A 156 -16.96 14.56 -4.79
N LYS A 157 -15.64 14.79 -4.76
CA LYS A 157 -15.03 16.04 -5.25
C LYS A 157 -14.92 16.07 -6.77
N ARG A 158 -14.66 14.93 -7.41
CA ARG A 158 -14.61 14.83 -8.88
C ARG A 158 -15.97 15.06 -9.54
N SER A 159 -17.07 14.68 -8.87
CA SER A 159 -18.43 14.86 -9.39
C SER A 159 -18.96 16.30 -9.33
N ARG A 160 -18.30 17.21 -8.59
CA ARG A 160 -18.70 18.63 -8.48
C ARG A 160 -18.00 19.56 -9.47
N VAL A 161 -17.11 19.05 -10.30
CA VAL A 161 -16.35 19.83 -11.30
C VAL A 161 -17.00 19.71 -12.70
N ILE A 162 -18.33 19.51 -12.75
CA ILE A 162 -19.13 19.55 -13.97
C ILE A 162 -20.01 20.80 -13.94
#